data_AF-A0A3Q3DMF5-F1
#
_entry.id   AF-A0A3Q3DMF5-F1
#
_cell.length_a   1.000
_cell.length_b   1.000
_cell.length_c   1.000
_cell.angle_alpha   90.00
_cell.angle_beta   90.00
_cell.angle_gamma   90.00
#
_symmetry.space_group_name_H-M   'P 1'
#
loop_
_entity.id
_entity.type
_entity.pdbx_description
1 polymer ?
#
loop_
_entity_poly.entity_id
_entity_poly.type
_entity_poly.pdbx_seq_one_letter_code
_entity_poly.pdbx_strand_id
1 'polypeptide(L)' 'MWPDRLFISKWNALRQWLIEQVDCGKYAGLVWENDEKSIFRIPWKHAG' A
#
# COMPACT_ATOMS: atom_id res chain seq x y z
N MET A 1 22.85 1.68 15.85
CA MET A 1 22.86 2.45 14.59
C MET A 1 21.41 2.51 14.12
N TRP A 2 20.71 3.59 14.47
CA TRP A 2 19.27 3.76 14.20
C TRP A 2 19.06 4.32 12.79
N PRO A 3 17.93 4.04 12.13
CA PRO A 3 17.65 4.56 10.80
C PRO A 3 17.48 6.09 10.83
N ASP A 4 18.21 6.79 9.96
CA ASP A 4 18.16 8.24 9.83
C ASP A 4 16.80 8.78 9.36
N ARG A 5 16.55 10.08 9.61
CA ARG A 5 15.30 10.79 9.27
C ARG A 5 14.87 10.65 7.80
N LEU A 6 15.83 10.45 6.88
CA LEU A 6 15.58 10.26 5.45
C LEU A 6 14.89 8.91 5.12
N PHE A 7 15.14 7.87 5.90
CA PHE A 7 14.52 6.56 5.69
C PHE A 7 13.03 6.59 6.07
N ILE A 8 12.71 7.26 7.18
CA ILE A 8 11.33 7.40 7.69
C ILE A 8 10.47 8.20 6.71
N SER A 9 10.99 9.29 6.13
CA SER A 9 10.25 10.10 5.16
C SER A 9 9.99 9.33 3.85
N LYS A 10 10.98 8.59 3.34
CA LYS A 10 10.82 7.77 2.13
C LYS A 10 9.84 6.60 2.34
N TRP A 11 9.87 5.98 3.51
CA TRP A 11 8.92 4.92 3.88
C TRP A 11 7.49 5.45 4.01
N ASN A 12 7.32 6.64 4.61
CA ASN A 12 6.00 7.25 4.74
C ASN A 12 5.38 7.60 3.38
N ALA A 13 6.21 7.99 2.40
CA ALA A 13 5.76 8.24 1.03
C ALA A 13 5.27 6.96 0.34
N LEU A 14 5.98 5.83 0.50
CA LEU A 14 5.55 4.54 -0.06
C LEU A 14 4.21 4.10 0.55
N ARG A 15 4.05 4.25 1.87
CA ARG A 15 2.80 3.92 2.57
C ARG A 15 1.63 4.75 2.05
N GLN A 16 1.81 6.06 1.92
CA GLN A 16 0.78 6.96 1.41
C GLN A 16 0.40 6.62 -0.04
N TRP A 17 1.40 6.43 -0.90
CA TRP A 17 1.17 6.03 -2.29
C TRP A 17 0.36 4.74 -2.39
N LEU A 18 0.67 3.74 -1.55
CA LEU A 18 -0.05 2.47 -1.56
C LEU A 18 -1.53 2.64 -1.16
N ILE A 19 -1.80 3.44 -0.12
CA ILE A 19 -3.17 3.74 0.32
C ILE A 19 -3.97 4.40 -0.79
N GLU A 20 -3.38 5.39 -1.47
CA GLU A 20 -4.01 6.04 -2.62
C GLU A 20 -4.31 5.06 -3.75
N GLN A 21 -3.46 4.06 -3.99
CA GLN A 21 -3.72 3.03 -5.00
C GLN A 21 -4.89 2.12 -4.62
N VAL A 22 -5.03 1.74 -3.35
CA VAL A 22 -6.18 0.94 -2.90
C VAL A 22 -7.47 1.77 -2.96
N ASP A 23 -7.44 3.02 -2.49
CA ASP A 23 -8.59 3.92 -2.48
C ASP A 23 -9.08 4.30 -3.88
N CYS A 24 -8.17 4.40 -4.87
CA CYS A 24 -8.56 4.75 -6.23
C CYS A 24 -9.27 3.62 -6.99
N GLY A 25 -9.24 2.37 -6.47
CA GLY A 25 -9.91 1.21 -7.06
C GLY A 25 -9.48 0.89 -8.51
N LYS A 26 -8.36 1.45 -8.98
CA LYS A 26 -7.88 1.28 -10.37
C LYS A 26 -7.43 -0.13 -10.69
N TYR A 27 -7.07 -0.92 -9.67
CA TYR A 27 -6.58 -2.28 -9.83
C TYR A 27 -7.64 -3.29 -9.39
N ALA A 28 -8.15 -4.07 -10.34
CA ALA A 28 -9.18 -5.08 -10.08
C ALA A 28 -8.70 -6.12 -9.06
N GLY A 29 -9.36 -6.18 -7.91
CA GLY A 29 -9.01 -7.07 -6.80
C GLY A 29 -8.09 -6.46 -5.74
N LEU A 30 -7.59 -5.23 -5.95
CA LEU A 30 -6.92 -4.44 -4.93
C LEU A 30 -7.96 -3.64 -4.15
N VAL A 31 -8.44 -4.21 -3.05
CA VAL A 31 -9.52 -3.63 -2.24
C VAL A 31 -9.20 -3.73 -0.76
N TRP A 32 -9.79 -2.82 0.02
CA TRP A 32 -9.84 -2.95 1.47
C TRP A 32 -10.65 -4.18 1.85
N GLU A 33 -10.10 -5.00 2.73
CA GLU A 33 -10.80 -6.16 3.29
C GLU A 33 -11.70 -5.75 4.46
N ASN A 34 -11.40 -4.61 5.10
CA ASN A 34 -12.16 -4.03 6.21
C ASN A 34 -12.38 -2.51 6.05
N ASP A 35 -13.48 -2.01 6.61
CA ASP A 35 -13.81 -0.58 6.60
C ASP A 35 -12.80 0.30 7.36
N GLU A 36 -12.03 -0.29 8.30
CA GLU A 36 -10.99 0.44 9.04
C GLU A 36 -9.74 0.74 8.19
N LYS A 37 -9.70 0.28 6.94
CA LYS A 37 -8.58 0.48 5.99
C LYS A 37 -7.21 0.10 6.57
N SER A 38 -7.17 -0.99 7.31
CA SER A 38 -5.93 -1.53 7.88
C SER A 38 -5.45 -2.79 7.17
N ILE A 39 -6.36 -3.49 6.48
CA ILE A 39 -6.08 -4.73 5.75
C ILE A 39 -6.55 -4.58 4.31
N PHE A 40 -5.67 -4.84 3.35
CA PHE A 40 -5.99 -4.83 1.92
C PHE A 40 -5.49 -6.10 1.25
N ARG A 41 -6.16 -6.50 0.17
CA ARG A 41 -5.80 -7.68 -0.63
C ARG A 41 -5.06 -7.25 -1.88
N ILE A 42 -3.90 -7.83 -2.18
CA ILE A 42 -3.21 -7.62 -3.46
C ILE A 42 -3.59 -8.76 -4.41
N PRO A 43 -4.17 -8.48 -5.59
CA PRO A 43 -4.47 -9.49 -6.59
C PRO A 43 -3.16 -9.94 -7.24
N TRP A 44 -2.59 -11.04 -6.74
CA TRP A 44 -1.38 -11.63 -7.32
C TRP A 44 -1.75 -12.33 -8.63
N LYS A 45 -1.35 -11.74 -9.76
CA LYS A 45 -1.39 -12.41 -11.06
C LYS A 45 -0.01 -13.02 -11.29
N HIS A 46 0.10 -14.36 -11.26
CA HIS A 46 1.28 -15.01 -11.81
C HIS A 46 1.39 -14.61 -13.28
N ALA A 47 2.46 -13.89 -13.64
CA ALA A 47 2.86 -13.72 -15.02
C ALA A 47 3.42 -15.07 -15.48
N GLY A 48 2.51 -15.97 -15.88
CA GLY A 48 2.85 -17.19 -16.61
C GLY A 48 3.29 -16.86 -18.02
#